data_AF-Q7NLD9-F1
#
_entry.id   AF-Q7NLD9-F1
#
_cell.length_a   1.000
_cell.length_b   1.000
_cell.length_c   1.000
_cell.angle_alpha   90.00
_cell.angle_beta   90.00
_cell.angle_gamma   90.00
#
_symmetry.space_group_name_H-M   'P 1'
#
loop_
_entity.id
_entity.type
_entity.pdbx_description
1 polymer ?
#
loop_
_entity_poly.entity_id
_entity_poly.type
_entity_poly.pdbx_seq_one_letter_code
_entity_poly.pdbx_strand_id
1 'polypeptide(L)'
;MSLEETYPQLKHKNPRLRERAMHQVAQERTEDTLAQLMAVLAEEDVTYRRTAVQTLGIIGPDALPALAQQLTIHPNATVRASCAKALAAIALNYPEVPFAPVGLEALSMALGDRDPVVKLSAVGALGTVGSPAFEILAAALDLDDLAVSMAVIGALASVGDPRGRTVLASLAARPNLDAYLYEAATGALSRLAEHRPWNSGSSQ
;
A
#
# COMPACT_ATOMS: atom_id res chain seq x y z
N MET A 1 6.03 -0.96 -31.94
CA MET A 1 5.03 0.07 -31.59
C MET A 1 5.75 0.98 -30.62
N SER A 2 5.86 2.27 -30.91
CA SER A 2 6.66 3.16 -30.06
C SER A 2 5.99 3.35 -28.70
N LEU A 3 6.73 3.78 -27.68
CA LEU A 3 6.12 4.13 -26.39
C LEU A 3 5.02 5.20 -26.55
N GLU A 4 5.21 6.17 -27.44
CA GLU A 4 4.20 7.20 -27.75
C GLU A 4 2.86 6.60 -28.20
N GLU A 5 2.88 5.52 -28.99
CA GLU A 5 1.69 4.78 -29.41
C GLU A 5 1.11 3.91 -28.28
N THR A 6 1.95 3.48 -27.34
CA THR A 6 1.58 2.60 -26.23
C THR A 6 0.91 3.35 -25.06
N TYR A 7 1.34 4.57 -24.74
CA TYR A 7 0.77 5.34 -23.61
C TYR A 7 -0.76 5.55 -23.72
N PRO A 8 -1.34 5.89 -24.88
CA PRO A 8 -2.79 5.95 -25.05
C PRO A 8 -3.51 4.62 -24.77
N GLN A 9 -2.83 3.47 -24.93
CA GLN A 9 -3.40 2.15 -24.68
C GLN A 9 -3.55 1.83 -23.19
N LEU A 10 -2.81 2.53 -22.31
CA LEU A 10 -2.97 2.38 -20.86
C LEU A 10 -4.35 2.83 -20.36
N LYS A 11 -5.08 3.65 -21.13
CA LYS A 11 -6.48 4.01 -20.84
C LYS A 11 -7.51 3.32 -21.73
N HIS A 12 -7.10 2.30 -22.47
CA HIS A 12 -8.00 1.58 -23.38
C HIS A 12 -9.15 0.91 -22.61
N LYS A 13 -10.38 0.87 -23.17
CA LYS A 13 -11.56 0.29 -22.49
C LYS A 13 -11.40 -1.22 -22.22
N ASN A 14 -10.79 -1.96 -23.14
CA ASN A 14 -10.50 -3.38 -23.00
C ASN A 14 -9.35 -3.63 -21.99
N PRO A 15 -9.58 -4.34 -20.87
CA PRO A 15 -8.56 -4.61 -19.85
C PRO A 15 -7.34 -5.38 -20.37
N ARG A 16 -7.52 -6.31 -21.32
CA ARG A 16 -6.41 -7.09 -21.89
C ARG A 16 -5.44 -6.23 -22.68
N LEU A 17 -5.95 -5.20 -23.37
CA LEU A 17 -5.11 -4.25 -24.12
C LEU A 17 -4.36 -3.32 -23.18
N ARG A 18 -4.99 -2.89 -22.07
CA ARG A 18 -4.28 -2.15 -21.02
C ARG A 18 -3.15 -2.98 -20.42
N GLU A 19 -3.42 -4.24 -20.06
CA GLU A 19 -2.42 -5.14 -19.50
C GLU A 19 -1.21 -5.34 -20.41
N ARG A 20 -1.46 -5.60 -21.70
CA ARG A 20 -0.39 -5.67 -22.70
C ARG A 20 0.41 -4.37 -22.76
N ALA A 21 -0.26 -3.22 -22.73
CA ALA A 21 0.40 -1.91 -22.75
C ALA A 21 1.26 -1.69 -21.49
N MET A 22 0.80 -2.08 -20.29
CA MET A 22 1.59 -1.98 -19.06
C MET A 22 2.90 -2.76 -19.17
N HIS A 23 2.82 -4.03 -19.60
CA HIS A 23 4.00 -4.87 -19.76
C HIS A 23 4.94 -4.34 -20.85
N GLN A 24 4.39 -3.83 -21.95
CA GLN A 24 5.20 -3.25 -23.01
C GLN A 24 5.94 -1.99 -22.54
N VAL A 25 5.26 -1.06 -21.84
CA VAL A 25 5.91 0.13 -21.27
C VAL A 25 7.02 -0.25 -20.28
N ALA A 26 6.80 -1.27 -19.44
CA ALA A 26 7.82 -1.72 -18.51
C ALA A 26 9.02 -2.39 -19.20
N GLN A 27 8.79 -3.18 -20.26
CA GLN A 27 9.84 -3.87 -21.02
C GLN A 27 10.66 -2.92 -21.89
N GLU A 28 10.00 -1.95 -22.53
CA GLU A 28 10.60 -0.99 -23.47
C GLU A 28 10.97 0.33 -22.78
N ARG A 29 11.15 0.32 -21.45
CA ARG A 29 11.38 1.53 -20.64
C ARG A 29 12.62 2.31 -21.09
N THR A 30 12.45 3.62 -21.15
CA THR A 30 13.49 4.64 -21.39
C THR A 30 13.77 5.43 -20.12
N GLU A 31 14.76 6.33 -20.16
CA GLU A 31 15.06 7.26 -19.06
C GLU A 31 13.85 8.14 -18.67
N ASP A 32 12.99 8.47 -19.63
CA ASP A 32 11.80 9.31 -19.40
C ASP A 32 10.58 8.53 -18.88
N THR A 33 10.61 7.20 -18.90
CA THR A 33 9.42 6.38 -18.63
C THR A 33 8.85 6.61 -17.22
N LEU A 34 9.70 6.78 -16.22
CA LEU A 34 9.24 7.09 -14.86
C LEU A 34 8.58 8.46 -14.78
N ALA A 35 9.17 9.48 -15.42
CA ALA A 35 8.62 10.83 -15.44
C ALA A 35 7.26 10.88 -16.15
N GLN A 36 7.14 10.19 -17.27
CA GLN A 36 5.89 10.09 -18.03
C GLN A 36 4.79 9.36 -17.24
N LEU A 37 5.09 8.21 -16.63
CA LEU A 37 4.13 7.52 -15.76
C LEU A 37 3.74 8.36 -14.53
N MET A 38 4.67 9.14 -13.98
CA MET A 38 4.37 10.06 -12.88
C MET A 38 3.40 11.16 -13.32
N ALA A 39 3.57 11.71 -14.53
CA ALA A 39 2.63 12.68 -15.08
C ALA A 39 1.22 12.09 -15.26
N VAL A 40 1.12 10.82 -15.66
CA VAL A 40 -0.17 10.11 -15.77
C VAL A 40 -0.89 10.01 -14.42
N LEU A 41 -0.18 9.99 -13.28
CA LEU A 41 -0.82 9.97 -11.96
C LEU A 41 -1.63 11.25 -11.66
N ALA A 42 -1.40 12.33 -12.38
CA ALA A 42 -2.12 13.59 -12.25
C ALA A 42 -3.33 13.71 -13.18
N GLU A 43 -3.48 12.80 -14.14
CA GLU A 43 -4.58 12.82 -15.13
C GLU A 43 -5.94 12.60 -14.47
N GLU A 44 -7.01 13.17 -15.04
CA GLU A 44 -8.38 13.02 -14.50
C GLU A 44 -8.96 11.61 -14.70
N ASP A 45 -8.52 10.89 -15.73
CA ASP A 45 -9.00 9.55 -16.03
C ASP A 45 -8.51 8.54 -14.96
N VAL A 46 -9.46 8.04 -14.17
CA VAL A 46 -9.22 7.07 -13.08
C VAL A 46 -8.60 5.78 -13.60
N THR A 47 -9.02 5.31 -14.78
CA THR A 47 -8.47 4.10 -15.40
C THR A 47 -7.02 4.32 -15.76
N TYR A 48 -6.71 5.48 -16.36
CA TYR A 48 -5.35 5.81 -16.76
C TYR A 48 -4.41 5.89 -15.55
N ARG A 49 -4.82 6.61 -14.49
CA ARG A 49 -4.07 6.67 -13.22
C ARG A 49 -3.82 5.29 -12.64
N ARG A 50 -4.86 4.46 -12.54
CA ARG A 50 -4.74 3.10 -11.98
C ARG A 50 -3.78 2.24 -12.79
N THR A 51 -3.84 2.33 -14.11
CA THR A 51 -2.94 1.56 -14.99
C THR A 51 -1.51 2.07 -14.90
N ALA A 52 -1.27 3.38 -14.74
CA ALA A 52 0.06 3.90 -14.45
C ALA A 52 0.61 3.40 -13.10
N VAL A 53 -0.21 3.41 -12.03
CA VAL A 53 0.15 2.81 -10.73
C VAL A 53 0.58 1.35 -10.88
N GLN A 54 -0.20 0.55 -11.61
CA GLN A 54 0.11 -0.86 -11.87
C GLN A 54 1.39 -1.02 -12.72
N THR A 55 1.59 -0.16 -13.71
CA THR A 55 2.80 -0.17 -14.55
C THR A 55 4.04 0.16 -13.74
N LEU A 56 3.98 1.16 -12.86
CA LEU A 56 5.04 1.48 -11.90
C LEU A 56 5.33 0.30 -10.96
N GLY A 57 4.27 -0.41 -10.53
CA GLY A 57 4.40 -1.66 -9.80
C GLY A 57 5.09 -2.79 -10.59
N ILE A 58 4.89 -2.88 -11.90
CA ILE A 58 5.56 -3.85 -12.79
C ILE A 58 7.01 -3.44 -13.08
N ILE A 59 7.32 -2.14 -13.10
CA ILE A 59 8.70 -1.64 -13.20
C ILE A 59 9.49 -2.04 -11.94
N GLY A 60 8.83 -2.03 -10.79
CA GLY A 60 9.36 -2.61 -9.56
C GLY A 60 10.27 -1.66 -8.77
N PRO A 61 11.26 -2.21 -8.02
CA PRO A 61 12.06 -1.45 -7.06
C PRO A 61 12.77 -0.22 -7.63
N ASP A 62 13.10 -0.18 -8.92
CA ASP A 62 13.73 0.97 -9.57
C ASP A 62 12.85 2.24 -9.53
N ALA A 63 11.51 2.08 -9.49
CA ALA A 63 10.59 3.21 -9.39
C ALA A 63 10.46 3.74 -7.95
N LEU A 64 10.88 2.96 -6.96
CA LEU A 64 10.62 3.22 -5.54
C LEU A 64 11.16 4.58 -5.06
N PRO A 65 12.41 5.01 -5.35
CA PRO A 65 12.91 6.29 -4.88
C PRO A 65 12.10 7.50 -5.40
N ALA A 66 11.72 7.47 -6.68
CA ALA A 66 10.91 8.52 -7.29
C ALA A 66 9.50 8.56 -6.67
N LEU A 67 8.89 7.40 -6.44
CA LEU A 67 7.58 7.30 -5.78
C LEU A 67 7.62 7.78 -4.33
N ALA A 68 8.65 7.40 -3.57
CA ALA A 68 8.84 7.82 -2.19
C ALA A 68 9.00 9.34 -2.08
N GLN A 69 9.78 9.95 -2.98
CA GLN A 69 9.92 11.40 -3.06
C GLN A 69 8.57 12.06 -3.37
N GLN A 70 7.87 11.64 -4.43
CA GLN A 70 6.62 12.30 -4.84
C GLN A 70 5.48 12.09 -3.84
N LEU A 71 5.46 10.97 -3.12
CA LEU A 71 4.54 10.74 -2.01
C LEU A 71 4.66 11.82 -0.92
N THR A 72 5.83 12.42 -0.72
CA THR A 72 6.05 13.38 0.36
C THR A 72 5.95 14.83 -0.10
N ILE A 73 6.40 15.15 -1.32
CA ILE A 73 6.53 16.55 -1.77
C ILE A 73 5.45 17.00 -2.76
N HIS A 74 4.74 16.09 -3.44
CA HIS A 74 3.88 16.49 -4.56
C HIS A 74 2.66 17.30 -4.07
N PRO A 75 2.31 18.43 -4.70
CA PRO A 75 1.22 19.30 -4.22
C PRO A 75 -0.17 18.64 -4.35
N ASN A 76 -0.40 17.84 -5.38
CA ASN A 76 -1.66 17.13 -5.62
C ASN A 76 -1.76 15.85 -4.75
N ALA A 77 -2.76 15.79 -3.88
CA ALA A 77 -3.02 14.64 -3.01
C ALA A 77 -3.36 13.35 -3.77
N THR A 78 -3.98 13.46 -4.96
CA THR A 78 -4.27 12.30 -5.81
C THR A 78 -2.98 11.63 -6.30
N VAL A 79 -1.96 12.42 -6.62
CA VAL A 79 -0.63 11.90 -7.01
C VAL A 79 0.02 11.25 -5.80
N ARG A 80 0.05 11.92 -4.64
CA ARG A 80 0.61 11.34 -3.40
C ARG A 80 -0.04 10.00 -3.05
N ALA A 81 -1.37 9.93 -3.04
CA ALA A 81 -2.10 8.68 -2.79
C ALA A 81 -1.81 7.60 -3.85
N SER A 82 -1.62 7.99 -5.11
CA SER A 82 -1.24 7.06 -6.18
C SER A 82 0.19 6.54 -6.00
N CYS A 83 1.13 7.36 -5.53
CA CYS A 83 2.48 6.93 -5.17
C CYS A 83 2.45 5.88 -4.06
N ALA A 84 1.68 6.09 -2.99
CA ALA A 84 1.51 5.07 -1.94
C ALA A 84 0.96 3.75 -2.49
N LYS A 85 -0.03 3.80 -3.38
CA LYS A 85 -0.58 2.60 -4.04
C LYS A 85 0.43 1.92 -4.97
N ALA A 86 1.27 2.68 -5.66
CA ALA A 86 2.34 2.12 -6.50
C ALA A 86 3.43 1.45 -5.64
N LEU A 87 3.79 2.04 -4.51
CA LEU A 87 4.68 1.42 -3.52
C LEU A 87 4.10 0.08 -3.01
N ALA A 88 2.79 0.03 -2.74
CA ALA A 88 2.11 -1.22 -2.39
C ALA A 88 2.18 -2.26 -3.54
N ALA A 89 1.97 -1.83 -4.79
CA ALA A 89 2.08 -2.70 -5.96
C ALA A 89 3.49 -3.26 -6.15
N ILE A 90 4.53 -2.47 -5.87
CA ILE A 90 5.93 -2.95 -5.87
C ILE A 90 6.09 -4.05 -4.81
N ALA A 91 5.62 -3.83 -3.58
CA ALA A 91 5.70 -4.82 -2.51
C ALA A 91 4.99 -6.14 -2.87
N LEU A 92 3.83 -6.07 -3.56
CA LEU A 92 3.09 -7.26 -4.01
C LEU A 92 3.78 -8.01 -5.14
N ASN A 93 4.37 -7.28 -6.09
CA ASN A 93 4.95 -7.89 -7.28
C ASN A 93 6.36 -8.44 -7.03
N TYR A 94 7.04 -7.97 -5.98
CA TYR A 94 8.41 -8.35 -5.63
C TYR A 94 8.55 -8.73 -4.15
N PRO A 95 7.78 -9.72 -3.64
CA PRO A 95 7.77 -10.08 -2.22
C PRO A 95 9.12 -10.62 -1.71
N GLU A 96 9.95 -11.15 -2.62
CA GLU A 96 11.31 -11.63 -2.32
C GLU A 96 12.35 -10.51 -2.22
N VAL A 97 12.04 -9.30 -2.68
CA VAL A 97 12.96 -8.16 -2.63
C VAL A 97 12.73 -7.38 -1.33
N PRO A 98 13.76 -7.15 -0.50
CA PRO A 98 13.61 -6.32 0.69
C PRO A 98 13.08 -4.92 0.34
N PHE A 99 11.99 -4.53 0.98
CA PHE A 99 11.39 -3.22 0.74
C PHE A 99 12.34 -2.12 1.24
N ALA A 100 12.65 -1.15 0.38
CA ALA A 100 13.69 -0.18 0.65
C ALA A 100 13.31 0.77 1.83
N PRO A 101 14.25 1.12 2.73
CA PRO A 101 13.99 1.99 3.88
C PRO A 101 13.36 3.33 3.50
N VAL A 102 13.81 3.95 2.40
CA VAL A 102 13.24 5.22 1.90
C VAL A 102 11.74 5.12 1.59
N GLY A 103 11.26 3.95 1.18
CA GLY A 103 9.83 3.70 0.97
C GLY A 103 9.06 3.62 2.27
N LEU A 104 9.61 2.94 3.29
CA LEU A 104 9.02 2.87 4.64
C LEU A 104 8.96 4.26 5.29
N GLU A 105 10.02 5.04 5.18
CA GLU A 105 10.08 6.41 5.69
C GLU A 105 9.03 7.31 5.03
N ALA A 106 8.91 7.25 3.70
CA ALA A 106 7.90 8.01 2.96
C ALA A 106 6.46 7.60 3.32
N LEU A 107 6.20 6.30 3.44
CA LEU A 107 4.90 5.79 3.89
C LEU A 107 4.58 6.20 5.33
N SER A 108 5.57 6.16 6.23
CA SER A 108 5.43 6.62 7.61
C SER A 108 5.06 8.11 7.68
N MET A 109 5.76 8.96 6.93
CA MET A 109 5.43 10.39 6.83
C MET A 109 4.01 10.62 6.27
N ALA A 110 3.58 9.82 5.30
CA ALA A 110 2.26 9.94 4.68
C ALA A 110 1.08 9.58 5.62
N LEU A 111 1.34 8.91 6.76
CA LEU A 111 0.33 8.73 7.81
C LEU A 111 -0.11 10.05 8.45
N GLY A 112 0.77 11.06 8.44
CA GLY A 112 0.50 12.42 8.89
C GLY A 112 0.00 13.37 7.79
N ASP A 113 -0.33 12.87 6.58
CA ASP A 113 -0.79 13.72 5.49
C ASP A 113 -2.12 14.42 5.84
N ARG A 114 -2.30 15.64 5.34
CA ARG A 114 -3.54 16.40 5.55
C ARG A 114 -4.74 15.77 4.84
N ASP A 115 -4.51 15.01 3.79
CA ASP A 115 -5.54 14.38 2.97
C ASP A 115 -5.83 12.95 3.48
N PRO A 116 -7.07 12.64 3.89
CA PRO A 116 -7.42 11.32 4.40
C PRO A 116 -7.18 10.18 3.40
N VAL A 117 -7.30 10.44 2.09
CA VAL A 117 -7.06 9.42 1.06
C VAL A 117 -5.58 9.05 1.02
N VAL A 118 -4.68 10.00 1.24
CA VAL A 118 -3.24 9.73 1.32
C VAL A 118 -2.93 8.91 2.57
N LYS A 119 -3.46 9.29 3.73
CA LYS A 119 -3.28 8.52 4.98
C LYS A 119 -3.72 7.07 4.82
N LEU A 120 -4.94 6.84 4.33
CA LEU A 120 -5.49 5.50 4.14
C LEU A 120 -4.71 4.70 3.09
N SER A 121 -4.24 5.36 2.02
CA SER A 121 -3.38 4.70 1.02
C SER A 121 -2.03 4.30 1.62
N ALA A 122 -1.46 5.11 2.52
CA ALA A 122 -0.23 4.79 3.23
C ALA A 122 -0.41 3.61 4.19
N VAL A 123 -1.50 3.58 4.97
CA VAL A 123 -1.83 2.44 5.84
C VAL A 123 -1.98 1.14 5.02
N GLY A 124 -2.72 1.19 3.91
CA GLY A 124 -2.89 0.04 3.02
C GLY A 124 -1.56 -0.44 2.43
N ALA A 125 -0.69 0.49 2.00
CA ALA A 125 0.63 0.18 1.50
C ALA A 125 1.53 -0.45 2.58
N LEU A 126 1.56 0.09 3.80
CA LEU A 126 2.29 -0.47 4.93
C LEU A 126 1.80 -1.89 5.27
N GLY A 127 0.48 -2.10 5.28
CA GLY A 127 -0.10 -3.44 5.48
C GLY A 127 0.31 -4.44 4.39
N THR A 128 0.45 -3.96 3.16
CA THR A 128 0.91 -4.74 2.01
C THR A 128 2.41 -5.06 2.08
N VAL A 129 3.22 -4.14 2.59
CA VAL A 129 4.66 -4.35 2.82
C VAL A 129 4.89 -5.44 3.88
N GLY A 130 3.99 -5.59 4.84
CA GLY A 130 4.03 -6.69 5.81
C GLY A 130 4.95 -6.41 7.00
N SER A 131 5.62 -7.45 7.51
CA SER A 131 6.38 -7.39 8.77
C SER A 131 7.39 -6.24 8.89
N PRO A 132 8.11 -5.81 7.83
CA PRO A 132 8.99 -4.64 7.90
C PRO A 132 8.28 -3.34 8.30
N ALA A 133 6.97 -3.22 8.04
CA ALA A 133 6.16 -2.05 8.36
C ALA A 133 5.44 -2.16 9.72
N PHE A 134 5.63 -3.27 10.46
CA PHE A 134 4.86 -3.55 11.68
C PHE A 134 4.99 -2.45 12.74
N GLU A 135 6.22 -2.00 13.04
CA GLU A 135 6.46 -0.97 14.05
C GLU A 135 5.81 0.36 13.66
N ILE A 136 5.83 0.71 12.38
CA ILE A 136 5.20 1.93 11.86
C ILE A 136 3.69 1.85 12.07
N LEU A 137 3.07 0.73 11.72
CA LEU A 137 1.63 0.52 11.93
C LEU A 137 1.26 0.50 13.41
N ALA A 138 2.06 -0.16 14.27
CA ALA A 138 1.80 -0.21 15.70
C ALA A 138 1.87 1.19 16.34
N ALA A 139 2.83 2.02 15.92
CA ALA A 139 2.93 3.42 16.35
C ALA A 139 1.78 4.29 15.83
N ALA A 140 1.20 3.94 14.68
CA ALA A 140 0.09 4.66 14.05
C ALA A 140 -1.29 4.37 14.66
N LEU A 141 -1.38 3.54 15.72
CA LEU A 141 -2.58 3.35 16.54
C LEU A 141 -2.86 4.57 17.44
N ASP A 142 -2.67 5.76 16.88
CA ASP A 142 -2.99 7.02 17.53
C ASP A 142 -4.47 7.36 17.27
N LEU A 143 -5.24 7.46 18.35
CA LEU A 143 -6.69 7.28 18.35
C LEU A 143 -7.47 8.56 17.97
N ASP A 144 -6.76 9.62 17.57
CA ASP A 144 -7.37 10.91 17.21
C ASP A 144 -8.02 10.90 15.82
N ASP A 145 -7.71 9.91 14.97
CA ASP A 145 -8.34 9.70 13.67
C ASP A 145 -8.93 8.29 13.60
N LEU A 146 -10.23 8.18 13.89
CA LEU A 146 -10.96 6.91 13.97
C LEU A 146 -10.84 6.09 12.69
N ALA A 147 -10.95 6.74 11.53
CA ALA A 147 -10.90 6.06 10.23
C ALA A 147 -9.52 5.48 9.95
N VAL A 148 -8.45 6.24 10.23
CA VAL A 148 -7.07 5.76 10.11
C VAL A 148 -6.79 4.65 11.10
N SER A 149 -7.20 4.80 12.37
CA SER A 149 -7.03 3.77 13.39
C SER A 149 -7.71 2.44 13.02
N MET A 150 -8.94 2.48 12.49
CA MET A 150 -9.62 1.27 11.99
C MET A 150 -8.85 0.62 10.84
N ALA A 151 -8.31 1.42 9.91
CA ALA A 151 -7.49 0.91 8.82
C ALA A 151 -6.18 0.28 9.34
N VAL A 152 -5.54 0.90 10.33
CA VAL A 152 -4.31 0.38 10.96
C VAL A 152 -4.56 -0.95 11.67
N ILE A 153 -5.68 -1.08 12.38
CA ILE A 153 -6.10 -2.35 13.00
C ILE A 153 -6.24 -3.45 11.92
N GLY A 154 -6.89 -3.12 10.80
CA GLY A 154 -6.99 -4.03 9.66
C GLY A 154 -5.62 -4.43 9.11
N ALA A 155 -4.74 -3.45 8.88
CA ALA A 155 -3.39 -3.67 8.37
C ALA A 155 -2.56 -4.56 9.30
N LEU A 156 -2.54 -4.28 10.62
CA LEU A 156 -1.85 -5.10 11.62
C LEU A 156 -2.31 -6.57 11.62
N ALA A 157 -3.59 -6.81 11.33
CA ALA A 157 -4.13 -8.16 11.20
C ALA A 157 -3.70 -8.87 9.90
N SER A 158 -3.47 -8.10 8.82
CA SER A 158 -3.06 -8.62 7.51
C SER A 158 -1.55 -8.79 7.35
N VAL A 159 -0.74 -8.07 8.13
CA VAL A 159 0.73 -8.11 8.08
C VAL A 159 1.30 -9.52 8.36
N GLY A 160 0.58 -10.35 9.12
CA GLY A 160 1.01 -11.72 9.45
C GLY A 160 2.12 -11.80 10.52
N ASP A 161 2.48 -10.67 11.14
CA ASP A 161 3.44 -10.63 12.25
C ASP A 161 2.78 -11.18 13.55
N PRO A 162 3.39 -12.16 14.24
CA PRO A 162 2.85 -12.74 15.47
C PRO A 162 2.54 -11.70 16.56
N ARG A 163 3.28 -10.59 16.58
CA ARG A 163 3.10 -9.50 17.56
C ARG A 163 1.78 -8.76 17.36
N GLY A 164 1.15 -8.86 16.19
CA GLY A 164 -0.14 -8.23 15.90
C GLY A 164 -1.23 -8.65 16.87
N ARG A 165 -1.27 -9.93 17.27
CA ARG A 165 -2.22 -10.43 18.28
C ARG A 165 -2.05 -9.71 19.62
N THR A 166 -0.81 -9.52 20.08
CA THR A 166 -0.52 -8.85 21.35
C THR A 166 -0.94 -7.39 21.30
N VAL A 167 -0.55 -6.67 20.24
CA VAL A 167 -0.89 -5.25 20.08
C VAL A 167 -2.41 -5.03 20.04
N LEU A 168 -3.14 -5.85 19.29
CA LEU A 168 -4.59 -5.75 19.17
C LEU A 168 -5.32 -6.15 20.46
N ALA A 169 -4.82 -7.14 21.19
CA ALA A 169 -5.37 -7.51 22.50
C ALA A 169 -5.17 -6.40 23.54
N SER A 170 -3.99 -5.78 23.56
CA SER A 170 -3.71 -4.62 24.41
C SER A 170 -4.59 -3.43 24.05
N LEU A 171 -4.89 -3.21 22.76
CA LEU A 171 -5.83 -2.18 22.32
C LEU A 171 -7.25 -2.47 22.85
N ALA A 172 -7.78 -3.68 22.62
CA ALA A 172 -9.12 -4.06 23.05
C ALA A 172 -9.33 -4.04 24.58
N ALA A 173 -8.25 -4.16 25.36
CA ALA A 173 -8.27 -4.07 26.81
C ALA A 173 -8.23 -2.63 27.36
N ARG A 174 -8.09 -1.60 26.51
CA ARG A 174 -8.03 -0.20 26.96
C ARG A 174 -9.39 0.23 27.55
N PRO A 175 -9.40 0.86 28.74
CA PRO A 175 -10.63 1.42 29.30
C PRO A 175 -11.12 2.58 28.42
N ASN A 176 -12.44 2.72 28.28
CA ASN A 176 -13.10 3.78 27.49
C ASN A 176 -12.67 3.84 26.00
N LEU A 177 -12.24 2.70 25.44
CA LEU A 177 -12.00 2.62 24.00
C LEU A 177 -13.30 2.87 23.23
N ASP A 178 -13.20 3.61 22.12
CA ASP A 178 -14.31 3.79 21.19
C ASP A 178 -14.88 2.44 20.73
N ALA A 179 -16.20 2.32 20.67
CA ALA A 179 -16.88 1.07 20.36
C ALA A 179 -16.47 0.50 18.98
N TYR A 180 -16.28 1.36 17.98
CA TYR A 180 -15.84 0.92 16.65
C TYR A 180 -14.41 0.40 16.66
N LEU A 181 -13.53 0.99 17.46
CA LEU A 181 -12.16 0.50 17.63
C LEU A 181 -12.12 -0.83 18.38
N TYR A 182 -12.97 -0.99 19.40
CA TYR A 182 -13.12 -2.25 20.11
C TYR A 182 -13.61 -3.37 19.18
N GLU A 183 -14.67 -3.11 18.40
CA GLU A 183 -15.20 -4.05 17.41
C GLU A 183 -14.17 -4.39 16.33
N ALA A 184 -13.44 -3.39 15.82
CA ALA A 184 -12.39 -3.60 14.83
C ALA A 184 -11.26 -4.49 15.39
N ALA A 185 -10.80 -4.21 16.62
CA ALA A 185 -9.72 -4.95 17.26
C ALA A 185 -10.12 -6.40 17.57
N THR A 186 -11.31 -6.60 18.13
CA THR A 186 -11.84 -7.94 18.44
C THR A 186 -12.11 -8.75 17.16
N GLY A 187 -12.70 -8.13 16.13
CA GLY A 187 -12.88 -8.77 14.83
C GLY A 187 -11.55 -9.16 14.17
N ALA A 188 -10.53 -8.31 14.29
CA ALA A 188 -9.18 -8.62 13.82
C ALA A 188 -8.54 -9.80 14.59
N LEU A 189 -8.70 -9.85 15.91
CA LEU A 189 -8.22 -10.97 16.74
C LEU A 189 -8.88 -12.30 16.38
N SER A 190 -10.19 -12.30 16.06
CA SER A 190 -10.91 -13.49 15.60
C SER A 190 -10.33 -14.02 14.28
N ARG A 191 -10.12 -13.15 13.28
CA ARG A 191 -9.49 -13.54 12.00
C ARG A 191 -8.08 -14.14 12.20
N LEU A 192 -7.30 -13.56 13.11
CA LEU A 192 -5.98 -14.08 13.47
C LEU A 192 -6.03 -15.41 14.24
N ALA A 193 -7.15 -15.78 14.85
CA ALA A 193 -7.34 -17.06 15.52
C ALA A 193 -7.77 -18.17 14.55
N GLU A 194 -8.57 -17.83 13.55
CA GLU A 194 -9.04 -18.75 12.50
C GLU A 194 -7.91 -19.22 11.56
N HIS A 195 -6.91 -18.36 11.30
CA HIS A 195 -5.74 -18.68 10.47
C HIS A 195 -4.64 -19.50 11.18
N ARG A 196 -4.96 -20.21 12.27
CA ARG A 196 -3.98 -21.09 12.93
C ARG A 196 -3.63 -22.26 11.98
N PRO A 197 -2.36 -22.50 11.62
CA PRO A 197 -2.00 -23.72 10.93
C PRO A 197 -2.41 -24.92 11.79
N TRP A 198 -3.03 -25.91 11.16
CA TRP A 198 -3.41 -27.17 11.79
C TRP A 198 -2.17 -27.86 12.35
N ASN A 199 -1.91 -27.72 13.65
CA ASN A 199 -0.97 -28.57 14.37
C ASN A 199 -1.69 -29.89 14.69
N SER A 200 -1.69 -30.84 13.76
CA SER A 200 -1.83 -32.25 14.13
C SER A 200 -0.54 -32.70 14.80
N GLY A 201 -0.57 -32.76 16.13
CA GLY A 201 0.54 -33.23 16.94
C GLY A 201 0.07 -33.66 18.32
N SER A 202 -0.91 -34.57 18.36
CA SER A 202 -1.09 -35.44 19.52
C SER A 202 0.05 -36.46 19.55
N SER A 203 0.75 -36.55 20.68
CA SER A 203 1.09 -37.78 21.41
C SER A 203 2.39 -37.59 22.22
N GLN A 204 2.26 -37.40 23.53
CA GLN A 204 2.85 -38.33 24.49
C GLN A 204 1.78 -38.69 25.51
#